data_AF-A0A3M0WVP5-F1
#
_entry.id   AF-A0A3M0WVP5-F1
#
_cell.length_a   1.000
_cell.length_b   1.000
_cell.length_c   1.000
_cell.angle_alpha   90.00
_cell.angle_beta   90.00
_cell.angle_gamma   90.00
#
_symmetry.space_group_name_H-M   'P 1'
#
loop_
_entity.id
_entity.type
_entity.pdbx_description
1 polymer ?
#
loop_
_entity_poly.entity_id
_entity_poly.type
_entity_poly.pdbx_seq_one_letter_code
_entity_poly.pdbx_strand_id
1 'polypeptide(L)' 'MNHVRHYFSEITETLTRIDEGPINQVIGLLHEARVNGRQVFIMGNGGSASTASHFVCDLAKNTRQPDWPHYRVIGL' A
#
# COMPACT_ATOMS: atom_id res chain seq x y z
N MET A 1 -21.24 25.97 -3.13
CA MET A 1 -19.86 25.65 -2.72
C MET A 1 -19.12 25.08 -3.92
N ASN A 2 -17.86 25.46 -4.15
CA ASN A 2 -17.06 24.88 -5.23
C ASN A 2 -16.59 23.48 -4.78
N HIS A 3 -17.26 22.43 -5.24
CA HIS A 3 -17.01 21.03 -4.84
C HIS A 3 -15.55 20.60 -5.01
N VAL A 4 -14.87 21.11 -6.05
CA VAL A 4 -13.45 20.80 -6.30
C VAL A 4 -12.57 21.38 -5.19
N ARG A 5 -12.78 22.64 -4.81
CA ARG A 5 -12.00 23.27 -3.73
C ARG A 5 -12.24 22.59 -2.38
N HIS A 6 -13.47 22.14 -2.12
CA HIS A 6 -13.80 21.40 -0.90
C HIS A 6 -13.06 20.06 -0.84
N TYR A 7 -13.15 19.25 -1.90
CA TYR A 7 -12.48 17.97 -2.00
C TYR A 7 -10.96 18.09 -1.81
N PHE A 8 -10.34 19.10 -2.42
CA PHE A 8 -8.91 19.35 -2.25
C PHE A 8 -8.55 19.71 -0.81
N SER A 9 -9.37 20.55 -0.15
CA SER A 9 -9.17 20.88 1.26
C SER A 9 -9.25 19.64 2.15
N GLU A 10 -10.25 18.78 1.94
CA GLU A 10 -10.43 17.54 2.71
C GLU A 10 -9.27 16.56 2.53
N ILE A 11 -8.75 16.43 1.31
CA ILE A 11 -7.55 15.62 1.04
C ILE A 11 -6.36 16.20 1.80
N THR A 12 -6.08 17.50 1.68
CA THR A 12 -4.92 18.12 2.34
C THR A 12 -5.00 17.95 3.85
N GLU A 13 -6.16 18.21 4.44
CA GLU A 13 -6.37 18.04 5.89
C GLU A 13 -6.24 16.58 6.33
N THR A 14 -6.64 15.63 5.48
CA THR A 14 -6.45 14.21 5.75
C THR A 14 -4.98 13.85 5.73
N LEU A 15 -4.24 14.30 4.71
CA LEU A 15 -2.81 14.02 4.55
C LEU A 15 -1.99 14.57 5.73
N THR A 16 -2.31 15.76 6.24
CA THR A 16 -1.57 16.36 7.37
C THR A 16 -1.78 15.64 8.71
N ARG A 17 -2.79 14.76 8.81
CA ARG A 17 -3.08 13.97 10.02
C ARG A 17 -2.52 12.55 9.97
N ILE A 18 -1.97 12.13 8.83
CA ILE A 18 -1.40 10.79 8.70
C ILE A 18 -0.09 10.74 9.48
N ASP A 19 -0.01 9.83 10.44
CA ASP A 19 1.23 9.53 11.16
C ASP A 19 2.16 8.69 10.28
N GLU A 20 3.39 9.17 10.09
CA GLU A 20 4.42 8.50 9.31
C GLU A 20 4.97 7.24 10.01
N GLY A 21 4.86 7.14 11.34
CA GLY A 21 5.41 6.04 12.13
C GLY A 21 4.88 4.66 11.68
N PRO A 22 3.56 4.43 11.69
CA PRO A 22 2.97 3.19 11.21
C PRO A 22 3.28 2.88 9.74
N ILE A 23 3.37 3.92 8.89
CA ILE A 23 3.72 3.74 7.48
C ILE A 23 5.14 3.19 7.35
N ASN A 24 6.11 3.80 8.02
CA ASN A 24 7.49 3.34 8.03
C ASN A 24 7.62 1.92 8.59
N GLN A 25 6.84 1.58 9.61
CA GLN A 25 6.79 0.22 10.15
C GLN A 25 6.30 -0.80 9.11
N VAL A 26 5.22 -0.49 8.38
CA VAL A 26 4.69 -1.37 7.33
C VAL A 26 5.69 -1.54 6.19
N ILE A 27 6.38 -0.47 5.77
CA ILE A 27 7.44 -0.53 4.75
C ILE A 27 8.55 -1.49 5.20
N GLY A 28 9.01 -1.36 6.43
CA GLY A 28 10.04 -2.25 7.01
C GLY A 28 9.60 -3.71 7.04
N LEU A 29 8.38 -3.98 7.52
CA LEU A 29 7.82 -5.34 7.58
C LEU A 29 7.67 -5.97 6.20
N LEU A 30 7.21 -5.21 5.20
CA LEU A 30 7.11 -5.68 3.83
C LEU A 30 8.49 -5.98 3.24
N HIS A 31 9.48 -5.11 3.48
CA HIS A 31 10.84 -5.34 3.03
C HIS A 31 11.45 -6.59 3.69
N GLU A 32 11.28 -6.76 5.01
CA GLU A 32 11.71 -7.96 5.73
C GLU A 32 11.05 -9.22 5.15
N ALA A 33 9.73 -9.18 4.91
CA ALA A 33 9.00 -10.30 4.33
C ALA A 33 9.54 -10.65 2.93
N ARG A 34 9.85 -9.64 2.11
CA ARG A 34 10.44 -9.80 0.79
C ARG A 34 11.80 -10.49 0.86
N VAL A 35 12.75 -9.96 1.62
CA VAL A 35 14.13 -10.50 1.68
C VAL A 35 14.17 -11.91 2.27
N ASN A 36 13.27 -12.21 3.20
CA ASN A 36 13.15 -13.55 3.79
C ASN A 36 12.22 -14.50 3.02
N GLY A 37 11.74 -14.11 1.83
CA GLY A 37 10.89 -14.96 1.00
C GLY A 37 9.56 -15.36 1.64
N ARG A 38 9.02 -14.55 2.55
CA ARG A 38 7.73 -14.79 3.23
C ARG A 38 6.56 -14.44 2.31
N GLN A 39 5.44 -15.12 2.50
CA GLN A 39 4.20 -14.85 1.78
C GLN A 39 3.47 -13.65 2.41
N VAL A 40 3.13 -12.65 1.60
CA VAL A 40 2.25 -11.53 1.96
C VAL A 40 0.85 -11.84 1.44
N PHE A 41 -0.14 -11.72 2.32
CA PHE A 41 -1.56 -11.81 1.97
C PHE A 41 -2.18 -10.43 2.09
N ILE A 42 -2.90 -9.99 1.06
CA ILE A 42 -3.59 -8.71 1.05
C ILE A 42 -5.07 -8.99 0.84
N MET A 43 -5.91 -8.42 1.70
CA MET A 43 -7.35 -8.63 1.66
C MET A 43 -8.08 -7.32 1.93
N GLY A 44 -9.29 -7.19 1.39
CA GLY A 44 -10.11 -6.01 1.58
C GLY A 44 -11.56 -6.30 1.23
N ASN A 45 -12.49 -5.65 1.92
CA ASN A 45 -13.93 -5.83 1.71
C ASN A 45 -14.54 -4.58 1.06
N GLY A 46 -15.59 -4.77 0.26
CA GLY A 46 -16.31 -3.67 -0.40
C GLY A 46 -15.38 -2.81 -1.25
N GLY A 47 -15.40 -1.49 -1.03
CA GLY A 47 -14.50 -0.57 -1.74
C GLY A 47 -13.02 -0.87 -1.53
N SER A 48 -12.62 -1.41 -0.38
CA SER A 48 -11.22 -1.77 -0.10
C SER A 48 -10.75 -3.01 -0.87
N ALA A 49 -11.66 -3.80 -1.45
CA ALA A 49 -11.28 -4.95 -2.27
C ALA A 49 -10.53 -4.51 -3.54
N SER A 50 -10.91 -3.36 -4.12
CA SER A 50 -10.19 -2.78 -5.27
C SER A 50 -8.81 -2.28 -4.87
N THR A 51 -8.69 -1.61 -3.71
CA THR A 51 -7.40 -1.19 -3.16
C THR A 51 -6.48 -2.38 -2.88
N ALA A 52 -7.00 -3.46 -2.29
CA ALA A 52 -6.26 -4.70 -2.05
C ALA A 52 -5.74 -5.31 -3.37
N SER A 53 -6.62 -5.43 -4.37
CA SER A 53 -6.27 -5.98 -5.69
C SER A 53 -5.20 -5.14 -6.40
N HIS A 54 -5.31 -3.81 -6.32
CA HIS A 54 -4.31 -2.89 -6.83
C HIS A 54 -2.96 -3.05 -6.10
N PHE A 55 -2.98 -3.13 -4.78
CA PHE A 55 -1.75 -3.24 -4.00
C PHE A 55 -1.01 -4.56 -4.26
N VAL A 56 -1.75 -5.67 -4.48
CA VAL A 56 -1.15 -6.93 -4.96
C VAL A 56 -0.43 -6.74 -6.29
N CYS A 57 -1.05 -6.03 -7.24
CA CYS A 57 -0.43 -5.76 -8.54
C CYS A 57 0.85 -4.92 -8.39
N ASP A 58 0.82 -3.89 -7.55
CA ASP A 58 1.97 -3.03 -7.31
C ASP A 58 3.15 -3.81 -6.71
N LEU A 59 2.90 -4.60 -5.66
CA LEU A 59 3.94 -5.42 -5.05
C LEU A 59 4.47 -6.49 -6.02
N ALA A 60 3.61 -7.14 -6.81
CA ALA A 60 4.03 -8.22 -7.71
C ALA A 60 4.84 -7.73 -8.92
N LYS A 61 4.55 -6.50 -9.41
CA LYS A 61 5.07 -5.99 -10.70
C LYS A 61 5.93 -4.75 -10.54
N ASN A 62 5.41 -3.73 -9.86
CA ASN A 62 5.98 -2.38 -9.85
C ASN A 62 7.14 -2.21 -8.87
N THR A 63 7.40 -3.22 -8.01
CA THR A 63 8.52 -3.19 -7.05
C THR A 63 9.68 -4.13 -7.41
N ARG A 64 9.69 -4.71 -8.62
CA ARG A 64 10.79 -5.58 -9.08
C ARG A 64 12.09 -4.78 -9.19
N GLN A 65 13.16 -5.32 -8.61
CA GLN A 65 14.49 -4.73 -8.58
C GLN A 65 15.51 -5.86 -8.78
N PRO A 66 16.57 -5.68 -9.59
CA PRO A 66 17.53 -6.75 -9.87
C PRO A 66 18.16 -7.35 -8.61
N ASP A 67 18.45 -6.51 -7.61
CA ASP A 67 19.18 -6.90 -6.41
C ASP A 67 18.29 -7.45 -5.28
N TRP A 68 16.97 -7.46 -5.47
CA TRP A 68 16.03 -7.89 -4.44
C TRP A 68 15.11 -9.01 -4.92
N PRO A 69 14.88 -10.06 -4.10
CA PRO A 69 13.93 -11.12 -4.44
C PRO A 69 12.54 -10.53 -4.70
N HIS A 70 11.74 -11.13 -5.58
CA HIS A 70 10.39 -10.63 -5.83
C HIS A 70 9.49 -10.83 -4.60
N TYR A 71 8.51 -9.94 -4.42
CA TYR A 71 7.46 -10.18 -3.43
C TYR A 71 6.68 -11.44 -3.79
N ARG A 72 6.46 -12.30 -2.79
CA ARG A 72 5.46 -13.35 -2.83
C ARG A 72 4.17 -12.79 -2.26
N VAL A 73 3.24 -12.42 -3.12
CA VAL A 73 2.01 -11.72 -2.73
C VAL A 73 0.78 -12.35 -3.37
N ILE A 74 -0.28 -12.52 -2.58
CA ILE A 74 -1.57 -13.05 -3.02
C ILE A 74 -2.69 -12.17 -2.44
N GLY A 75 -3.70 -11.89 -3.26
CA GLY A 75 -4.95 -11.27 -2.84
C GLY A 75 -5.96 -12.32 -2.37
N LEU A 76 -6.71 -12.02 -1.29
CA LEU A 76 -7.81 -12.86 -0.77
C LEU A 76 -9.15 -12.13 -0.85
#